data_AF-A0AAP8KK13-F1
#
_entry.id   AF-A0AAP8KK13-F1
#
_cell.length_a   1.000
_cell.length_b   1.000
_cell.length_c   1.000
_cell.angle_alpha   90.00
_cell.angle_beta   90.00
_cell.angle_gamma   90.00
#
_symmetry.space_group_name_H-M   'P 1'
#
loop_
_entity.id
_entity.type
_entity.pdbx_description
1 polymer ?
#
loop_
_entity_poly.entity_id
_entity_poly.type
_entity_poly.pdbx_seq_one_letter_code
_entity_poly.pdbx_strand_id
1 'polypeptide(L)'
;MSLENFFSFPWKTSHKTYRESALAISPAPEYANSEVLLASLYRVIGYDDVKEGGVPAAGRDLEQRLQRLRDRRQASPEGATLGVDTWNTLLHGVLESPKLPNQSAKRFLQVTPLVPSVALVSGSARLAGSPWSPGILVRRMVWLGSRNDAAASALWNDLFVALGVGQDDDVFARWLEQETLAWGIRSPWKLAPIPASEVSNFVEEDFDGIQFMPAKQFAKDLRSIIHAKGSMTRRQWTSLLEAVLRLAMVAHVTWLCDVQVNTWHCLSAALAGQGPAGSTEARAQVFPDDAQYMIYGGKALNGLKDKASSYLAARLGINAILWSLDSIGAPYEGHISSSNDIAALCDHVRCNRRALEALGLASRIEDLRDREARALGCNKGIGANMLEFARHSLGQRITAVQLLKGYDQGYVLKKKGSNQSSPWVVSLGPVAVLALVHCALAGMGGPRSIHRLAQHLAAYGIAVDRYDIARNDLGQQLRMLGLVLDSPDAESGMLLLPPFLAPTLAEDEK
;
A
#
# COMPACT_ATOMS: atom_id res chain seq x y z
N MET A 1 22.69 -19.69 -6.75
CA MET A 1 23.47 -18.60 -7.38
C MET A 1 24.79 -18.54 -6.62
N SER A 2 25.91 -18.14 -7.23
CA SER A 2 27.19 -17.97 -6.50
C SER A 2 27.43 -16.50 -6.15
N LEU A 3 28.35 -16.23 -5.24
CA LEU A 3 28.78 -14.87 -4.87
C LEU A 3 29.19 -14.04 -6.10
N GLU A 4 30.01 -14.60 -6.99
CA GLU A 4 30.45 -13.91 -8.21
C GLU A 4 29.29 -13.59 -9.16
N ASN A 5 28.30 -14.48 -9.25
CA ASN A 5 27.10 -14.22 -10.03
C ASN A 5 26.29 -13.06 -9.43
N PHE A 6 26.20 -12.97 -8.09
CA PHE A 6 25.53 -11.86 -7.43
C PHE A 6 26.27 -10.54 -7.69
N PHE A 7 27.58 -10.50 -7.53
CA PHE A 7 28.38 -9.31 -7.84
C PHE A 7 28.36 -8.95 -9.32
N SER A 8 27.96 -9.84 -10.23
CA SER A 8 27.80 -9.51 -11.67
C SER A 8 26.37 -9.01 -11.98
N PHE A 9 25.36 -9.57 -11.31
CA PHE A 9 23.94 -9.29 -11.57
C PHE A 9 23.15 -9.11 -10.26
N PRO A 10 23.45 -8.05 -9.47
CA PRO A 10 23.00 -7.93 -8.09
C PRO A 10 21.48 -7.78 -7.94
N TRP A 11 20.80 -7.34 -8.99
CA TRP A 11 19.35 -7.11 -9.01
C TRP A 11 18.54 -8.31 -9.50
N LYS A 12 19.19 -9.36 -10.04
CA LYS A 12 18.50 -10.49 -10.68
C LYS A 12 17.86 -11.43 -9.66
N THR A 13 18.60 -11.79 -8.62
CA THR A 13 18.14 -12.70 -7.58
C THR A 13 18.74 -12.30 -6.23
N SER A 14 17.88 -12.08 -5.24
CA SER A 14 18.32 -11.91 -3.85
C SER A 14 18.58 -13.26 -3.19
N HIS A 15 19.42 -13.26 -2.14
CA HIS A 15 19.67 -14.41 -1.30
C HIS A 15 18.35 -14.97 -0.73
N LYS A 16 18.29 -16.30 -0.52
CA LYS A 16 17.07 -16.98 -0.08
C LYS A 16 16.56 -16.40 1.25
N THR A 17 17.42 -16.30 2.26
CA THR A 17 17.12 -15.72 3.57
C THR A 17 16.59 -14.29 3.48
N TYR A 18 17.14 -13.48 2.57
CA TYR A 18 16.65 -12.12 2.36
C TYR A 18 15.24 -12.12 1.75
N ARG A 19 15.01 -12.94 0.72
CA ARG A 19 13.74 -12.97 -0.01
C ARG A 19 12.58 -13.50 0.84
N GLU A 20 12.87 -14.43 1.74
CA GLU A 20 11.89 -15.08 2.63
C GLU A 20 11.63 -14.28 3.92
N SER A 21 12.34 -13.17 4.13
CA SER A 21 12.12 -12.31 5.30
C SER A 21 10.75 -11.62 5.26
N ALA A 22 10.11 -11.56 6.42
CA ALA A 22 8.90 -10.77 6.68
C ALA A 22 9.11 -9.28 6.35
N LEU A 23 10.34 -8.78 6.49
CA LEU A 23 10.78 -7.40 6.29
C LEU A 23 11.22 -7.12 4.84
N ALA A 24 11.15 -8.12 3.94
CA ALA A 24 11.56 -7.94 2.56
C ALA A 24 10.49 -7.21 1.73
N ILE A 25 10.92 -6.21 0.95
CA ILE A 25 10.08 -5.60 -0.08
C ILE A 25 10.07 -6.53 -1.31
N SER A 26 9.15 -7.50 -1.34
CA SER A 26 9.06 -8.52 -2.39
C SER A 26 7.61 -8.96 -2.64
N PRO A 27 7.14 -8.98 -3.90
CA PRO A 27 7.74 -8.30 -5.06
C PRO A 27 7.86 -6.79 -4.84
N ALA A 28 8.79 -6.14 -5.56
CA ALA A 28 8.96 -4.70 -5.47
C ALA A 28 7.70 -3.96 -5.98
N PRO A 29 7.24 -2.90 -5.29
CA PRO A 29 6.14 -2.07 -5.76
C PRO A 29 6.41 -1.46 -7.12
N GLU A 30 5.32 -1.26 -7.87
CA GLU A 30 5.32 -0.66 -9.20
C GLU A 30 4.14 0.28 -9.35
N TYR A 31 3.93 0.81 -10.56
CA TYR A 31 2.77 1.62 -10.88
C TYR A 31 1.47 1.00 -10.31
N ALA A 32 0.81 1.76 -9.44
CA ALA A 32 -0.54 1.52 -9.00
C ALA A 32 -1.18 2.86 -8.61
N ASN A 33 -2.43 3.06 -9.03
CA ASN A 33 -3.32 4.11 -8.51
C ASN A 33 -4.38 3.46 -7.60
N SER A 34 -5.27 4.22 -6.93
CA SER A 34 -6.23 3.58 -6.00
C SER A 34 -7.03 2.44 -6.61
N GLU A 35 -7.52 2.63 -7.84
CA GLU A 35 -8.35 1.62 -8.51
C GLU A 35 -7.57 0.34 -8.73
N VAL A 36 -6.29 0.42 -9.10
CA VAL A 36 -5.41 -0.75 -9.20
C VAL A 36 -5.20 -1.40 -7.83
N LEU A 37 -5.06 -0.61 -6.75
CA LEU A 37 -4.93 -1.15 -5.39
C LEU A 37 -6.18 -1.94 -4.99
N LEU A 38 -7.37 -1.36 -5.15
CA LEU A 38 -8.63 -1.98 -4.78
C LEU A 38 -8.99 -3.16 -5.68
N ALA A 39 -8.80 -3.05 -7.00
CA ALA A 39 -9.02 -4.15 -7.93
C ALA A 39 -8.10 -5.34 -7.62
N SER A 40 -6.82 -5.08 -7.31
CA SER A 40 -5.89 -6.13 -6.90
C SER A 40 -6.29 -6.77 -5.58
N LEU A 41 -6.77 -5.98 -4.62
CA LEU A 41 -7.29 -6.47 -3.36
C LEU A 41 -8.47 -7.43 -3.56
N TYR A 42 -9.46 -7.09 -4.40
CA TYR A 42 -10.56 -8.00 -4.73
C TYR A 42 -10.07 -9.34 -5.27
N ARG A 43 -9.12 -9.32 -6.20
CA ARG A 43 -8.51 -10.55 -6.76
C ARG A 43 -7.83 -11.40 -5.70
N VAL A 44 -6.98 -10.77 -4.90
CA VAL A 44 -6.20 -11.46 -3.88
C VAL A 44 -7.09 -12.01 -2.76
N ILE A 45 -8.16 -11.33 -2.38
CA ILE A 45 -9.00 -11.77 -1.25
C ILE A 45 -10.11 -12.74 -1.65
N GLY A 46 -10.66 -12.63 -2.86
CA GLY A 46 -11.90 -13.31 -3.21
C GLY A 46 -11.90 -14.16 -4.49
N TYR A 47 -10.78 -14.24 -5.21
CA TYR A 47 -10.67 -14.99 -6.47
C TYR A 47 -9.40 -15.85 -6.54
N ASP A 48 -9.55 -17.13 -6.20
CA ASP A 48 -8.48 -18.14 -6.16
C ASP A 48 -7.87 -18.46 -7.54
N ASP A 49 -8.67 -18.42 -8.60
CA ASP A 49 -8.28 -18.78 -9.97
C ASP A 49 -7.77 -17.59 -10.81
N VAL A 50 -7.77 -16.38 -10.26
CA VAL A 50 -7.49 -15.16 -11.02
C VAL A 50 -6.10 -14.62 -10.71
N LYS A 51 -5.23 -14.64 -11.70
CA LYS A 51 -3.88 -14.06 -11.62
C LYS A 51 -3.84 -12.68 -12.26
N GLU A 52 -3.07 -11.77 -11.67
CA GLU A 52 -2.90 -10.39 -12.18
C GLU A 52 -2.53 -10.33 -13.68
N GLY A 53 -1.66 -11.24 -14.14
CA GLY A 53 -1.24 -11.28 -15.54
C GLY A 53 -2.34 -11.65 -16.55
N GLY A 54 -3.42 -12.29 -16.10
CA GLY A 54 -4.56 -12.68 -16.93
C GLY A 54 -5.59 -11.57 -17.13
N VAL A 55 -5.66 -10.60 -16.22
CA VAL A 55 -6.68 -9.54 -16.21
C VAL A 55 -6.70 -8.70 -17.50
N PRO A 56 -5.56 -8.26 -18.07
CA PRO A 56 -5.58 -7.51 -19.33
C PRO A 56 -6.11 -8.33 -20.52
N ALA A 57 -5.91 -9.64 -20.53
CA ALA A 57 -6.45 -10.52 -21.56
C ALA A 57 -7.97 -10.65 -21.41
N ALA A 58 -8.45 -10.90 -20.19
CA ALA A 58 -9.88 -10.98 -19.89
C ALA A 58 -10.63 -9.69 -20.28
N GLY A 59 -10.04 -8.51 -20.03
CA GLY A 59 -10.60 -7.23 -20.48
C GLY A 59 -10.72 -7.11 -22.01
N ARG A 60 -9.69 -7.54 -22.76
CA ARG A 60 -9.73 -7.56 -24.23
C ARG A 60 -10.75 -8.55 -24.77
N ASP A 61 -10.88 -9.71 -24.14
CA ASP A 61 -11.84 -10.74 -24.54
C ASP A 61 -13.28 -10.26 -24.34
N LEU A 62 -13.55 -9.53 -23.24
CA LEU A 62 -14.83 -8.86 -23.03
C LEU A 62 -15.11 -7.81 -24.12
N GLU A 63 -14.16 -6.91 -24.40
CA GLU A 63 -14.32 -5.89 -25.46
C GLU A 63 -14.59 -6.52 -26.83
N GLN A 64 -13.85 -7.58 -27.19
CA GLN A 64 -14.08 -8.32 -28.44
C GLN A 64 -15.46 -8.99 -28.48
N ARG A 65 -15.91 -9.56 -27.35
CA ARG A 65 -17.24 -10.15 -27.25
C ARG A 65 -18.33 -9.10 -27.45
N LEU A 66 -18.21 -7.94 -26.79
CA LEU A 66 -19.16 -6.84 -26.94
C LEU A 66 -19.21 -6.36 -28.40
N GLN A 67 -18.05 -6.17 -29.03
CA GLN A 67 -17.99 -5.77 -30.45
C GLN A 67 -18.69 -6.79 -31.36
N ARG A 68 -18.44 -8.09 -31.16
CA ARG A 68 -19.10 -9.16 -31.95
C ARG A 68 -20.61 -9.17 -31.78
N LEU A 69 -21.11 -8.98 -30.55
CA LEU A 69 -22.55 -8.93 -30.28
C LEU A 69 -23.21 -7.72 -30.97
N ARG A 70 -22.54 -6.56 -30.98
CA ARG A 70 -23.00 -5.34 -31.67
C ARG A 70 -23.02 -5.51 -33.18
N ASP A 71 -21.92 -5.99 -33.77
CA ASP A 71 -21.78 -6.16 -35.22
C ASP A 71 -22.80 -7.14 -35.78
N ARG A 72 -23.10 -8.21 -35.02
CA ARG A 72 -24.07 -9.24 -35.41
C ARG A 72 -25.50 -8.94 -34.96
N ARG A 73 -25.74 -7.81 -34.29
CA ARG A 73 -27.04 -7.41 -33.69
C ARG A 73 -27.66 -8.54 -32.86
N GLN A 74 -26.82 -9.25 -32.11
CA GLN A 74 -27.26 -10.36 -31.26
C GLN A 74 -27.92 -9.82 -29.99
N ALA A 75 -28.86 -10.59 -29.44
CA ALA A 75 -29.48 -10.29 -28.16
C ALA A 75 -28.44 -10.29 -27.03
N SER A 76 -28.74 -9.54 -25.96
CA SER A 76 -27.93 -9.56 -24.75
C SER A 76 -27.87 -10.97 -24.14
N PRO A 77 -26.80 -11.29 -23.37
CA PRO A 77 -26.71 -12.55 -22.67
C PRO A 77 -27.89 -12.80 -21.73
N GLU A 78 -28.19 -14.07 -21.48
CA GLU A 78 -29.21 -14.46 -20.49
C GLU A 78 -28.85 -13.90 -19.09
N GLY A 79 -29.84 -13.31 -18.42
CA GLY A 79 -29.68 -12.66 -17.12
C GLY A 79 -29.19 -11.22 -17.18
N ALA A 80 -28.78 -10.70 -18.35
CA ALA A 80 -28.43 -9.29 -18.51
C ALA A 80 -29.71 -8.45 -18.60
N THR A 81 -29.73 -7.34 -17.88
CA THR A 81 -30.82 -6.37 -17.89
C THR A 81 -30.64 -5.30 -18.96
N LEU A 82 -29.40 -5.01 -19.38
CA LEU A 82 -29.10 -4.01 -20.39
C LEU A 82 -28.91 -4.59 -21.80
N GLY A 83 -29.27 -3.78 -22.79
CA GLY A 83 -28.86 -3.97 -24.17
C GLY A 83 -27.34 -3.83 -24.33
N VAL A 84 -26.77 -4.48 -25.36
CA VAL A 84 -25.32 -4.46 -25.65
C VAL A 84 -24.76 -3.03 -25.76
N ASP A 85 -25.44 -2.13 -26.48
CA ASP A 85 -24.99 -0.74 -26.63
C ASP A 85 -25.06 0.05 -25.32
N THR A 86 -26.09 -0.19 -24.50
CA THR A 86 -26.25 0.46 -23.19
C THR A 86 -25.19 -0.01 -22.21
N TRP A 87 -24.90 -1.31 -22.16
CA TRP A 87 -23.81 -1.84 -21.34
C TRP A 87 -22.44 -1.30 -21.77
N ASN A 88 -22.19 -1.25 -23.09
CA ASN A 88 -20.97 -0.63 -23.63
C ASN A 88 -20.86 0.85 -23.22
N THR A 89 -21.96 1.60 -23.25
CA THR A 89 -22.01 3.00 -22.81
C THR A 89 -21.78 3.15 -21.31
N LEU A 90 -22.28 2.22 -20.50
CA LEU A 90 -22.04 2.21 -19.06
C LEU A 90 -20.55 1.97 -18.74
N LEU A 91 -19.93 0.98 -19.39
CA LEU A 91 -18.51 0.64 -19.22
C LEU A 91 -17.58 1.79 -19.67
N HIS A 92 -17.84 2.38 -20.84
CA HIS A 92 -17.01 3.44 -21.43
C HIS A 92 -17.51 4.86 -21.12
N GLY A 93 -18.38 5.00 -20.13
CA GLY A 93 -18.96 6.29 -19.73
C GLY A 93 -19.01 6.42 -18.22
N VAL A 94 -19.97 5.75 -17.58
CA VAL A 94 -20.23 5.89 -16.13
C VAL A 94 -19.13 5.26 -15.29
N LEU A 95 -18.66 4.08 -15.69
CA LEU A 95 -17.65 3.33 -14.93
C LEU A 95 -16.21 3.62 -15.39
N GLU A 96 -16.03 4.25 -16.56
CA GLU A 96 -14.70 4.48 -17.13
C GLU A 96 -13.87 5.40 -16.23
N SER A 97 -12.71 4.92 -15.85
CA SER A 97 -11.77 5.70 -15.06
C SER A 97 -11.14 6.81 -15.92
N PRO A 98 -11.01 8.06 -15.43
CA PRO A 98 -10.53 9.17 -16.25
C PRO A 98 -9.11 8.93 -16.80
N LYS A 99 -8.93 8.93 -18.12
CA LYS A 99 -7.61 8.70 -18.72
C LYS A 99 -6.60 9.80 -18.32
N LEU A 100 -5.36 9.38 -18.08
CA LEU A 100 -4.23 10.31 -17.98
C LEU A 100 -3.95 10.93 -19.37
N PRO A 101 -3.40 12.15 -19.46
CA PRO A 101 -3.09 12.80 -20.74
C PRO A 101 -2.29 11.93 -21.73
N ASN A 102 -1.38 11.10 -21.23
CA ASN A 102 -0.52 10.22 -22.05
C ASN A 102 -1.12 8.83 -22.32
N GLN A 103 -2.31 8.53 -21.79
CA GLN A 103 -2.99 7.23 -21.93
C GLN A 103 -4.21 7.29 -22.86
N SER A 104 -4.56 8.47 -23.37
CA SER A 104 -5.72 8.69 -24.25
C SER A 104 -5.72 7.81 -25.51
N ALA A 105 -4.54 7.40 -26.00
CA ALA A 105 -4.39 6.55 -27.18
C ALA A 105 -4.44 5.03 -26.90
N LYS A 106 -4.32 4.58 -25.64
CA LYS A 106 -4.31 3.15 -25.31
C LYS A 106 -5.75 2.65 -25.12
N ARG A 107 -6.18 1.73 -25.99
CA ARG A 107 -7.47 1.03 -25.90
C ARG A 107 -7.33 -0.14 -24.93
N PHE A 108 -7.59 0.09 -23.65
CA PHE A 108 -7.80 -0.98 -22.68
C PHE A 108 -8.89 -0.56 -21.71
N LEU A 109 -9.72 -1.53 -21.30
CA LEU A 109 -10.79 -1.31 -20.36
C LEU A 109 -10.23 -0.95 -18.98
N GLN A 110 -10.35 0.33 -18.60
CA GLN A 110 -10.05 0.81 -17.26
C GLN A 110 -11.34 1.33 -16.63
N VAL A 111 -11.87 0.56 -15.68
CA VAL A 111 -13.13 0.87 -14.99
C VAL A 111 -12.93 0.92 -13.49
N THR A 112 -13.77 1.71 -12.85
CA THR A 112 -13.83 1.84 -11.39
C THR A 112 -14.21 0.48 -10.78
N PRO A 113 -13.41 -0.09 -9.86
CA PRO A 113 -13.70 -1.38 -9.24
C PRO A 113 -14.74 -1.21 -8.14
N LEU A 114 -15.95 -0.78 -8.50
CA LEU A 114 -17.02 -0.55 -7.53
C LEU A 114 -17.45 -1.86 -6.88
N VAL A 115 -17.54 -2.95 -7.67
CA VAL A 115 -17.93 -4.29 -7.23
C VAL A 115 -16.82 -5.31 -7.55
N PRO A 116 -16.76 -6.46 -6.86
CA PRO A 116 -15.67 -7.42 -7.04
C PRO A 116 -15.54 -7.95 -8.48
N SER A 117 -16.66 -8.25 -9.13
CA SER A 117 -16.67 -8.85 -10.47
C SER A 117 -15.99 -7.98 -11.54
N VAL A 118 -16.01 -6.66 -11.38
CA VAL A 118 -15.33 -5.72 -12.28
C VAL A 118 -13.80 -5.89 -12.24
N ALA A 119 -13.24 -6.29 -11.10
CA ALA A 119 -11.81 -6.51 -10.95
C ALA A 119 -11.29 -7.71 -11.74
N LEU A 120 -12.17 -8.56 -12.29
CA LEU A 120 -11.78 -9.70 -13.12
C LEU A 120 -11.31 -9.28 -14.52
N VAL A 121 -11.72 -8.10 -14.99
CA VAL A 121 -11.47 -7.61 -16.35
C VAL A 121 -10.73 -6.26 -16.41
N SER A 122 -10.45 -5.65 -15.26
CA SER A 122 -9.85 -4.32 -15.20
C SER A 122 -8.95 -4.08 -13.98
N GLY A 123 -8.23 -2.95 -13.98
CA GLY A 123 -7.44 -2.50 -12.84
C GLY A 123 -6.17 -3.30 -12.58
N SER A 124 -5.47 -3.74 -13.64
CA SER A 124 -4.12 -4.35 -13.50
C SER A 124 -3.03 -3.29 -13.54
N ALA A 125 -1.93 -3.51 -12.81
CA ALA A 125 -0.77 -2.60 -12.76
C ALA A 125 -0.07 -2.45 -14.12
N ARG A 126 -0.04 -3.53 -14.93
CA ARG A 126 0.53 -3.54 -16.28
C ARG A 126 -0.35 -4.32 -17.24
N LEU A 127 -0.30 -3.98 -18.52
CA LEU A 127 -1.11 -4.61 -19.57
C LEU A 127 -0.49 -5.89 -20.15
N ALA A 128 0.74 -6.23 -19.73
CA ALA A 128 1.51 -7.37 -20.22
C ALA A 128 2.56 -7.82 -19.19
N GLY A 129 3.07 -9.04 -19.35
CA GLY A 129 4.10 -9.64 -18.50
C GLY A 129 3.54 -10.17 -17.18
N SER A 130 4.34 -10.05 -16.11
CA SER A 130 3.96 -10.41 -14.74
C SER A 130 3.72 -9.13 -13.93
N PRO A 131 2.55 -8.48 -14.05
CA PRO A 131 2.21 -7.30 -13.26
C PRO A 131 2.32 -7.58 -11.75
N TRP A 132 2.76 -6.56 -11.02
CA TRP A 132 2.72 -6.58 -9.56
C TRP A 132 1.28 -6.71 -9.05
N SER A 133 1.11 -7.42 -7.92
CA SER A 133 -0.17 -7.59 -7.22
C SER A 133 -0.18 -6.81 -5.90
N PRO A 134 -0.65 -5.54 -5.91
CA PRO A 134 -0.76 -4.74 -4.70
C PRO A 134 -1.59 -5.39 -3.58
N GLY A 135 -2.59 -6.21 -3.91
CA GLY A 135 -3.42 -6.91 -2.92
C GLY A 135 -2.61 -7.82 -1.99
N ILE A 136 -1.50 -8.40 -2.46
CA ILE A 136 -0.59 -9.20 -1.63
C ILE A 136 0.09 -8.33 -0.57
N LEU A 137 0.43 -7.08 -0.90
CA LEU A 137 1.00 -6.15 0.08
C LEU A 137 -0.03 -5.80 1.17
N VAL A 138 -1.30 -5.61 0.80
CA VAL A 138 -2.39 -5.39 1.78
C VAL A 138 -2.52 -6.58 2.73
N ARG A 139 -2.53 -7.81 2.18
CA ARG A 139 -2.54 -9.05 2.97
C ARG A 139 -1.35 -9.11 3.94
N ARG A 140 -0.13 -8.85 3.45
CA ARG A 140 1.08 -8.80 4.28
C ARG A 140 0.96 -7.80 5.43
N MET A 141 0.43 -6.61 5.15
CA MET A 141 0.22 -5.59 6.17
C MET A 141 -0.82 -6.01 7.21
N VAL A 142 -1.86 -6.75 6.84
CA VAL A 142 -2.84 -7.30 7.80
C VAL A 142 -2.18 -8.27 8.77
N TRP A 143 -1.30 -9.16 8.29
CA TRP A 143 -0.57 -10.09 9.16
C TRP A 143 0.48 -9.39 10.02
N LEU A 144 1.34 -8.56 9.43
CA LEU A 144 2.35 -7.80 10.19
C LEU A 144 1.71 -6.84 11.21
N GLY A 145 0.55 -6.28 10.88
CA GLY A 145 -0.20 -5.35 11.73
C GLY A 145 -1.08 -6.02 12.79
N SER A 146 -1.15 -7.35 12.81
CA SER A 146 -1.94 -8.12 13.75
C SER A 146 -1.05 -8.90 14.72
N ARG A 147 -1.50 -9.00 15.97
CA ARG A 147 -0.73 -9.64 17.05
C ARG A 147 -0.41 -11.11 16.78
N ASN A 148 -1.32 -11.82 16.11
CA ASN A 148 -1.17 -13.23 15.77
C ASN A 148 -2.00 -13.59 14.53
N ASP A 149 -1.83 -14.82 14.05
CA ASP A 149 -2.49 -15.33 12.85
C ASP A 149 -4.02 -15.36 12.98
N ALA A 150 -4.55 -15.67 14.17
CA ALA A 150 -5.99 -15.68 14.41
C ALA A 150 -6.61 -14.27 14.26
N ALA A 151 -5.97 -13.25 14.83
CA ALA A 151 -6.41 -11.86 14.71
C ALA A 151 -6.28 -11.33 13.26
N ALA A 152 -5.24 -11.76 12.54
CA ALA A 152 -5.04 -11.42 11.14
C ALA A 152 -6.11 -12.06 10.26
N SER A 153 -6.36 -13.36 10.45
CA SER A 153 -7.37 -14.13 9.72
C SER A 153 -8.78 -13.59 9.96
N ALA A 154 -9.12 -13.22 11.20
CA ALA A 154 -10.39 -12.58 11.52
C ALA A 154 -10.56 -11.25 10.76
N LEU A 155 -9.56 -10.36 10.83
CA LEU A 155 -9.60 -9.08 10.10
C LEU A 155 -9.67 -9.28 8.58
N TRP A 156 -8.95 -10.27 8.04
CA TRP A 156 -8.98 -10.60 6.62
C TRP A 156 -10.35 -11.12 6.20
N ASN A 157 -10.99 -11.97 7.01
CA ASN A 157 -12.34 -12.43 6.77
C ASN A 157 -13.37 -11.30 6.84
N ASP A 158 -13.26 -10.40 7.83
CA ASP A 158 -14.14 -9.23 7.95
C ASP A 158 -14.01 -8.32 6.73
N LEU A 159 -12.78 -8.12 6.24
CA LEU A 159 -12.53 -7.39 5.00
C LEU A 159 -13.14 -8.08 3.78
N PHE A 160 -13.02 -9.41 3.67
CA PHE A 160 -13.63 -10.19 2.60
C PHE A 160 -15.15 -10.00 2.57
N VAL A 161 -15.81 -10.12 3.72
CA VAL A 161 -17.26 -9.92 3.85
C VAL A 161 -17.64 -8.49 3.48
N ALA A 162 -16.89 -7.49 3.97
CA ALA A 162 -17.14 -6.08 3.67
C ALA A 162 -16.96 -5.75 2.18
N LEU A 163 -15.98 -6.37 1.52
CA LEU A 163 -15.75 -6.21 0.08
C LEU A 163 -16.79 -6.94 -0.78
N GLY A 164 -17.47 -7.97 -0.25
CA GLY A 164 -18.60 -8.59 -0.92
C GLY A 164 -19.74 -7.59 -1.19
N VAL A 165 -20.59 -7.91 -2.17
CA VAL A 165 -21.86 -7.20 -2.42
C VAL A 165 -22.97 -7.98 -1.73
N GLY A 166 -23.51 -7.41 -0.64
CA GLY A 166 -24.58 -8.00 0.16
C GLY A 166 -25.94 -7.34 -0.08
N GLN A 167 -26.96 -7.76 0.69
CA GLN A 167 -28.30 -7.15 0.62
C GLN A 167 -28.34 -5.70 1.15
N ASP A 168 -27.44 -5.38 2.08
CA ASP A 168 -27.33 -4.06 2.68
C ASP A 168 -26.56 -3.06 1.79
N ASP A 169 -25.94 -3.52 0.70
CA ASP A 169 -25.35 -2.64 -0.30
C ASP A 169 -26.45 -1.94 -1.13
N ASP A 170 -26.14 -0.73 -1.61
CA ASP A 170 -27.08 0.05 -2.41
C ASP A 170 -27.52 -0.68 -3.69
N VAL A 171 -28.71 -0.32 -4.19
CA VAL A 171 -29.35 -0.99 -5.33
C VAL A 171 -28.44 -0.99 -6.57
N PHE A 172 -27.68 0.08 -6.78
CA PHE A 172 -26.78 0.19 -7.93
C PHE A 172 -25.63 -0.81 -7.84
N ALA A 173 -25.02 -0.99 -6.67
CA ALA A 173 -23.99 -1.99 -6.45
C ALA A 173 -24.50 -3.43 -6.68
N ARG A 174 -25.67 -3.76 -6.11
CA ARG A 174 -26.28 -5.09 -6.27
C ARG A 174 -26.60 -5.40 -7.73
N TRP A 175 -27.20 -4.43 -8.42
CA TRP A 175 -27.48 -4.53 -9.84
C TRP A 175 -26.20 -4.66 -10.67
N LEU A 176 -25.18 -3.85 -10.39
CA LEU A 176 -23.93 -3.85 -11.16
C LEU A 176 -23.20 -5.19 -11.04
N GLU A 177 -23.17 -5.80 -9.86
CA GLU A 177 -22.59 -7.13 -9.67
C GLU A 177 -23.32 -8.19 -10.51
N GLN A 178 -24.66 -8.21 -10.44
CA GLN A 178 -25.48 -9.14 -11.23
C GLN A 178 -25.29 -8.95 -12.74
N GLU A 179 -25.32 -7.68 -13.19
CA GLU A 179 -25.16 -7.33 -14.60
C GLU A 179 -23.78 -7.78 -15.09
N THR A 180 -22.71 -7.45 -14.37
CA THR A 180 -21.32 -7.82 -14.73
C THR A 180 -21.16 -9.34 -14.88
N LEU A 181 -21.75 -10.13 -13.99
CA LEU A 181 -21.72 -11.60 -14.05
C LEU A 181 -22.49 -12.16 -15.27
N ALA A 182 -23.60 -11.53 -15.66
CA ALA A 182 -24.38 -11.93 -16.84
C ALA A 182 -23.59 -11.77 -18.16
N TRP A 183 -22.66 -10.81 -18.22
CA TRP A 183 -21.76 -10.62 -19.36
C TRP A 183 -20.64 -11.67 -19.47
N GLY A 184 -20.70 -12.74 -18.69
CA GLY A 184 -19.84 -13.93 -18.77
C GLY A 184 -18.51 -13.80 -18.04
N ILE A 185 -18.40 -12.82 -17.15
CA ILE A 185 -17.31 -12.70 -16.21
C ILE A 185 -17.65 -13.63 -15.04
N ARG A 186 -17.14 -14.86 -15.05
CA ARG A 186 -17.52 -15.89 -14.07
C ARG A 186 -16.30 -16.44 -13.34
N SER A 187 -16.07 -15.92 -12.13
CA SER A 187 -15.31 -16.59 -11.08
C SER A 187 -16.10 -16.42 -9.78
N PRO A 188 -16.28 -17.48 -8.96
CA PRO A 188 -17.06 -17.38 -7.74
C PRO A 188 -16.35 -16.48 -6.73
N TRP A 189 -17.07 -15.51 -6.15
CA TRP A 189 -16.59 -14.75 -5.01
C TRP A 189 -16.51 -15.66 -3.78
N LYS A 190 -15.30 -16.12 -3.45
CA LYS A 190 -15.02 -17.01 -2.31
C LYS A 190 -13.73 -16.59 -1.65
N LEU A 191 -13.61 -16.72 -0.33
CA LEU A 191 -12.37 -16.38 0.36
C LEU A 191 -11.22 -17.19 -0.24
N ALA A 192 -10.26 -16.49 -0.84
CA ALA A 192 -9.12 -17.11 -1.50
C ALA A 192 -8.14 -17.68 -0.46
N PRO A 193 -7.46 -18.80 -0.76
CA PRO A 193 -6.48 -19.36 0.15
C PRO A 193 -5.32 -18.37 0.38
N ILE A 194 -4.78 -18.41 1.60
CA ILE A 194 -3.65 -17.59 2.03
C ILE A 194 -2.38 -18.46 1.98
N PRO A 195 -1.44 -18.23 1.05
CA PRO A 195 -0.19 -18.98 1.02
C PRO A 195 0.66 -18.63 2.23
N ALA A 196 1.08 -19.64 3.00
CA ALA A 196 1.93 -19.45 4.18
C ALA A 196 3.26 -18.73 3.87
N SER A 197 3.76 -18.85 2.63
CA SER A 197 4.97 -18.16 2.17
C SER A 197 4.79 -16.65 1.97
N GLU A 198 3.55 -16.15 1.95
CA GLU A 198 3.27 -14.73 1.70
C GLU A 198 3.02 -13.94 2.98
N VAL A 199 2.76 -14.59 4.11
CA VAL A 199 2.33 -13.93 5.33
C VAL A 199 3.20 -14.32 6.52
N SER A 200 3.35 -13.38 7.45
CA SER A 200 4.09 -13.58 8.71
C SER A 200 3.62 -12.56 9.73
N ASN A 201 3.52 -12.98 10.98
CA ASN A 201 3.34 -12.07 12.12
C ASN A 201 4.71 -11.74 12.72
N PHE A 202 4.80 -10.60 13.41
CA PHE A 202 5.92 -10.38 14.33
C PHE A 202 5.83 -11.30 15.53
N VAL A 203 6.99 -11.63 16.10
CA VAL A 203 7.05 -12.18 17.46
C VAL A 203 6.47 -11.17 18.45
N GLU A 204 5.87 -11.65 19.54
CA GLU A 204 5.10 -10.79 20.45
C GLU A 204 5.93 -9.64 21.03
N GLU A 205 7.21 -9.88 21.37
CA GLU A 205 8.06 -8.83 21.93
C GLU A 205 8.33 -7.70 20.93
N ASP A 206 8.43 -8.01 19.64
CA ASP A 206 8.60 -7.01 18.59
C ASP A 206 7.28 -6.31 18.28
N PHE A 207 6.18 -7.06 18.23
CA PHE A 207 4.86 -6.47 17.99
C PHE A 207 4.49 -5.43 19.05
N ASP A 208 4.79 -5.71 20.32
CA ASP A 208 4.52 -4.83 21.44
C ASP A 208 5.60 -3.74 21.60
N GLY A 209 6.87 -4.05 21.28
CA GLY A 209 8.00 -3.15 21.47
C GLY A 209 8.19 -2.08 20.37
N ILE A 210 7.77 -2.35 19.14
CA ILE A 210 7.91 -1.40 18.03
C ILE A 210 6.85 -0.29 18.13
N GLN A 211 7.31 0.96 18.28
CA GLN A 211 6.45 2.12 18.43
C GLN A 211 5.82 2.57 17.11
N PHE A 212 6.65 2.79 16.08
CA PHE A 212 6.20 3.21 14.76
C PHE A 212 6.12 2.01 13.80
N MET A 213 4.89 1.59 13.50
CA MET A 213 4.62 0.49 12.56
C MET A 213 3.36 0.78 11.74
N PRO A 214 3.49 1.25 10.48
CA PRO A 214 2.35 1.58 9.63
C PRO A 214 1.36 0.42 9.42
N ALA A 215 1.83 -0.83 9.41
CA ALA A 215 0.98 -2.02 9.31
C ALA A 215 0.07 -2.16 10.54
N LYS A 216 0.59 -1.91 11.75
CA LYS A 216 -0.17 -1.94 13.02
C LYS A 216 -1.24 -0.85 13.05
N GLN A 217 -0.94 0.35 12.55
CA GLN A 217 -1.93 1.41 12.39
C GLN A 217 -2.98 1.02 11.34
N PHE A 218 -2.54 0.52 10.19
CA PHE A 218 -3.43 0.08 9.11
C PHE A 218 -4.43 -0.98 9.57
N ALA A 219 -4.01 -1.98 10.35
CA ALA A 219 -4.93 -3.00 10.87
C ALA A 219 -6.03 -2.41 11.78
N LYS A 220 -5.75 -1.33 12.52
CA LYS A 220 -6.76 -0.61 13.33
C LYS A 220 -7.70 0.20 12.45
N ASP A 221 -7.15 0.88 11.45
CA ASP A 221 -7.92 1.74 10.56
C ASP A 221 -8.82 0.92 9.64
N LEU A 222 -8.34 -0.23 9.18
CA LEU A 222 -9.10 -1.15 8.35
C LEU A 222 -10.36 -1.62 9.07
N ARG A 223 -10.27 -2.00 10.36
CA ARG A 223 -11.46 -2.33 11.19
C ARG A 223 -12.44 -1.16 11.23
N SER A 224 -11.92 0.04 11.49
CA SER A 224 -12.73 1.26 11.58
C SER A 224 -13.47 1.56 10.28
N ILE A 225 -12.80 1.39 9.13
CA ILE A 225 -13.38 1.57 7.79
C ILE A 225 -14.41 0.49 7.49
N ILE A 226 -14.15 -0.79 7.83
CA ILE A 226 -15.11 -1.88 7.66
C ILE A 226 -16.42 -1.56 8.41
N HIS A 227 -16.31 -1.12 9.66
CA HIS A 227 -17.47 -0.79 10.49
C HIS A 227 -18.29 0.40 9.95
N ALA A 228 -17.66 1.30 9.19
CA ALA A 228 -18.36 2.43 8.59
C ALA A 228 -19.21 2.06 7.35
N LYS A 229 -19.07 0.84 6.80
CA LYS A 229 -19.72 0.45 5.52
C LYS A 229 -21.23 0.71 5.52
N GLY A 230 -21.93 0.32 6.58
CA GLY A 230 -23.39 0.44 6.65
C GLY A 230 -23.92 1.88 6.72
N SER A 231 -23.06 2.89 6.91
CA SER A 231 -23.48 4.29 7.04
C SER A 231 -23.50 5.07 5.71
N MET A 232 -23.15 4.44 4.59
CA MET A 232 -22.96 5.14 3.31
C MET A 232 -23.14 4.24 2.09
N THR A 233 -23.19 4.84 0.91
CA THR A 233 -23.21 4.07 -0.36
C THR A 233 -21.89 3.35 -0.60
N ARG A 234 -21.92 2.30 -1.43
CA ARG A 234 -20.73 1.52 -1.75
C ARG A 234 -19.62 2.36 -2.38
N ARG A 235 -19.96 3.35 -3.21
CA ARG A 235 -18.97 4.25 -3.81
C ARG A 235 -18.27 5.12 -2.76
N GLN A 236 -19.02 5.63 -1.78
CA GLN A 236 -18.44 6.41 -0.69
C GLN A 236 -17.53 5.55 0.16
N TRP A 237 -17.99 4.35 0.55
CA TRP A 237 -17.22 3.44 1.39
C TRP A 237 -15.93 2.97 0.70
N THR A 238 -16.01 2.53 -0.56
CA THR A 238 -14.81 2.13 -1.32
C THR A 238 -13.82 3.29 -1.48
N SER A 239 -14.31 4.53 -1.61
CA SER A 239 -13.43 5.71 -1.69
C SER A 239 -12.68 5.97 -0.37
N LEU A 240 -13.30 5.73 0.79
CA LEU A 240 -12.61 5.82 2.09
C LEU A 240 -11.55 4.72 2.23
N LEU A 241 -11.90 3.49 1.85
CA LEU A 241 -10.97 2.36 1.85
C LEU A 241 -9.77 2.64 0.94
N GLU A 242 -10.02 3.12 -0.28
CA GLU A 242 -8.97 3.53 -1.22
C GLU A 242 -8.03 4.58 -0.61
N ALA A 243 -8.56 5.59 0.09
CA ALA A 243 -7.75 6.63 0.71
C ALA A 243 -6.81 6.06 1.79
N VAL A 244 -7.30 5.16 2.64
CA VAL A 244 -6.49 4.49 3.67
C VAL A 244 -5.45 3.56 3.03
N LEU A 245 -5.82 2.77 2.02
CA LEU A 245 -4.90 1.89 1.30
C LEU A 245 -3.74 2.67 0.68
N ARG A 246 -4.03 3.79 0.00
CA ARG A 246 -3.01 4.65 -0.63
C ARG A 246 -1.95 5.10 0.38
N LEU A 247 -2.39 5.65 1.51
CA LEU A 247 -1.49 6.17 2.53
C LEU A 247 -0.72 5.03 3.20
N ALA A 248 -1.43 4.03 3.71
CA ALA A 248 -0.86 2.97 4.51
C ALA A 248 0.18 2.15 3.74
N MET A 249 -0.09 1.80 2.48
CA MET A 249 0.82 0.99 1.68
C MET A 249 2.12 1.74 1.36
N VAL A 250 2.05 3.03 1.03
CA VAL A 250 3.25 3.84 0.77
C VAL A 250 4.03 4.10 2.05
N ALA A 251 3.35 4.40 3.16
CA ALA A 251 3.98 4.54 4.47
C ALA A 251 4.69 3.24 4.89
N HIS A 252 4.06 2.09 4.71
CA HIS A 252 4.64 0.79 5.05
C HIS A 252 5.85 0.44 4.18
N VAL A 253 5.79 0.66 2.86
CA VAL A 253 6.94 0.47 1.96
C VAL A 253 8.10 1.40 2.34
N THR A 254 7.81 2.66 2.69
CA THR A 254 8.82 3.63 3.13
C THR A 254 9.43 3.23 4.48
N TRP A 255 8.63 2.70 5.40
CA TRP A 255 9.11 2.13 6.66
C TRP A 255 10.01 0.92 6.46
N LEU A 256 9.66 0.01 5.54
CA LEU A 256 10.53 -1.11 5.17
C LEU A 256 11.87 -0.60 4.59
N CYS A 257 11.90 0.54 3.89
CA CYS A 257 13.17 1.13 3.45
C CYS A 257 14.08 1.47 4.64
N ASP A 258 13.53 2.11 5.68
CA ASP A 258 14.31 2.46 6.88
C ASP A 258 14.74 1.24 7.68
N VAL A 259 13.84 0.28 7.88
CA VAL A 259 14.17 -0.99 8.55
C VAL A 259 15.33 -1.69 7.84
N GLN A 260 15.35 -1.70 6.51
CA GLN A 260 16.43 -2.30 5.72
C GLN A 260 17.74 -1.51 5.84
N VAL A 261 17.68 -0.17 5.81
CA VAL A 261 18.86 0.69 6.02
C VAL A 261 19.46 0.47 7.40
N ASN A 262 18.62 0.43 8.43
CA ASN A 262 19.08 0.24 9.81
C ASN A 262 19.60 -1.20 10.05
N THR A 263 18.96 -2.20 9.43
CA THR A 263 19.48 -3.58 9.41
C THR A 263 20.88 -3.61 8.78
N TRP A 264 21.06 -2.93 7.65
CA TRP A 264 22.37 -2.82 7.00
C TRP A 264 23.40 -2.11 7.90
N HIS A 265 23.02 -1.06 8.62
CA HIS A 265 23.91 -0.40 9.59
C HIS A 265 24.33 -1.36 10.71
N CYS A 266 23.41 -2.14 11.26
CA CYS A 266 23.72 -3.15 12.28
C CYS A 266 24.74 -4.18 11.75
N LEU A 267 24.53 -4.69 10.53
CA LEU A 267 25.44 -5.67 9.92
C LEU A 267 26.79 -5.07 9.52
N SER A 268 26.81 -3.83 9.05
CA SER A 268 28.05 -3.11 8.76
C SER A 268 28.86 -2.87 10.02
N ALA A 269 28.19 -2.51 11.13
CA ALA A 269 28.82 -2.39 12.43
C ALA A 269 29.35 -3.75 12.92
N ALA A 270 28.61 -4.84 12.70
CA ALA A 270 29.07 -6.21 13.00
C ALA A 270 30.34 -6.60 12.24
N LEU A 271 30.48 -6.19 10.97
CA LEU A 271 31.73 -6.36 10.21
C LEU A 271 32.92 -5.60 10.84
N ALA A 272 32.67 -4.50 11.56
CA ALA A 272 33.69 -3.78 12.33
C ALA A 272 33.87 -4.32 13.77
N GLY A 273 33.22 -5.43 14.12
CA GLY A 273 33.22 -6.00 15.47
C GLY A 273 32.29 -5.30 16.47
N GLN A 274 31.45 -4.39 15.99
CA GLN A 274 30.43 -3.64 16.75
C GLN A 274 29.03 -4.23 16.48
N GLY A 275 27.98 -3.42 16.57
CA GLY A 275 26.59 -3.80 16.26
C GLY A 275 25.86 -4.43 17.46
N PRO A 276 24.54 -4.66 17.34
CA PRO A 276 23.72 -5.07 18.49
C PRO A 276 24.10 -6.47 18.99
N ALA A 277 24.17 -6.65 20.31
CA ALA A 277 24.50 -7.93 20.96
C ALA A 277 23.26 -8.72 21.42
N GLY A 278 22.05 -8.19 21.20
CA GLY A 278 20.81 -8.86 21.58
C GLY A 278 19.58 -8.21 20.97
N SER A 279 18.44 -8.88 21.14
CA SER A 279 17.17 -8.50 20.50
C SER A 279 16.69 -7.10 20.90
N THR A 280 16.87 -6.67 22.15
CA THR A 280 16.43 -5.34 22.62
C THR A 280 17.21 -4.22 21.94
N GLU A 281 18.53 -4.37 21.84
CA GLU A 281 19.38 -3.39 21.18
C GLU A 281 19.14 -3.38 19.67
N ALA A 282 19.01 -4.56 19.06
CA ALA A 282 18.65 -4.68 17.65
C ALA A 282 17.30 -4.02 17.36
N ARG A 283 16.30 -4.18 18.24
CA ARG A 283 14.99 -3.55 18.08
C ARG A 283 15.10 -2.02 18.02
N ALA A 284 15.81 -1.44 19.00
CA ALA A 284 15.99 0.01 19.10
C ALA A 284 16.79 0.60 17.94
N GLN A 285 17.72 -0.16 17.36
CA GLN A 285 18.51 0.30 16.20
C GLN A 285 17.77 0.09 14.88
N VAL A 286 17.05 -1.02 14.71
CA VAL A 286 16.40 -1.41 13.45
C VAL A 286 15.11 -0.64 13.21
N PHE A 287 14.26 -0.55 14.22
CA PHE A 287 12.92 0.02 14.08
C PHE A 287 12.90 1.46 14.57
N PRO A 288 12.49 2.43 13.75
CA PRO A 288 12.41 3.82 14.18
C PRO A 288 11.32 4.00 15.25
N ASP A 289 11.58 4.85 16.24
CA ASP A 289 10.59 5.21 17.28
C ASP A 289 9.57 6.22 16.75
N ASP A 290 10.04 7.21 15.99
CA ASP A 290 9.24 8.18 15.26
C ASP A 290 9.83 8.35 13.86
N ALA A 291 8.97 8.39 12.84
CA ALA A 291 9.38 8.54 11.47
C ALA A 291 8.60 9.66 10.80
N GLN A 292 9.31 10.57 10.13
CA GLN A 292 8.72 11.71 9.43
C GLN A 292 9.10 11.64 7.96
N TYR A 293 8.34 10.88 7.20
CA TYR A 293 8.56 10.65 5.76
C TYR A 293 8.08 11.83 4.92
N MET A 294 7.06 12.52 5.41
CA MET A 294 6.35 13.57 4.70
C MET A 294 6.01 14.69 5.66
N ILE A 295 6.09 15.93 5.20
CA ILE A 295 5.67 17.12 5.97
C ILE A 295 4.48 17.72 5.26
N TYR A 296 3.37 17.94 5.98
CA TYR A 296 2.17 18.55 5.42
C TYR A 296 2.48 19.90 4.78
N GLY A 297 1.99 20.14 3.55
CA GLY A 297 2.33 21.32 2.74
C GLY A 297 3.74 21.30 2.11
N GLY A 298 4.62 20.39 2.56
CA GLY A 298 5.97 20.20 2.05
C GLY A 298 6.04 19.33 0.79
N LYS A 299 7.21 19.33 0.12
CA LYS A 299 7.48 18.46 -1.04
C LYS A 299 7.72 17.02 -0.56
N ALA A 300 7.02 16.03 -1.13
CA ALA A 300 7.13 14.65 -0.67
C ALA A 300 8.11 13.78 -1.48
N LEU A 301 8.11 13.93 -2.81
CA LEU A 301 8.76 12.94 -3.69
C LEU A 301 10.28 12.85 -3.54
N ASN A 302 10.94 13.93 -3.14
CA ASN A 302 12.39 13.92 -2.92
C ASN A 302 12.76 13.08 -1.69
N GLY A 303 12.08 13.27 -0.56
CA GLY A 303 12.31 12.46 0.65
C GLY A 303 12.06 10.98 0.40
N LEU A 304 10.99 10.64 -0.33
CA LEU A 304 10.70 9.26 -0.72
C LEU A 304 11.77 8.67 -1.66
N LYS A 305 12.36 9.50 -2.55
CA LYS A 305 13.48 9.10 -3.40
C LYS A 305 14.73 8.78 -2.58
N ASP A 306 15.03 9.59 -1.57
CA ASP A 306 16.20 9.39 -0.72
C ASP A 306 16.07 8.10 0.09
N LYS A 307 14.85 7.80 0.57
CA LYS A 307 14.52 6.53 1.26
C LYS A 307 14.67 5.32 0.34
N ALA A 308 14.10 5.38 -0.87
CA ALA A 308 14.23 4.30 -1.85
C ALA A 308 15.71 4.08 -2.27
N SER A 309 16.47 5.15 -2.47
CA SER A 309 17.89 5.08 -2.82
C SER A 309 18.72 4.40 -1.73
N SER A 310 18.52 4.82 -0.48
CA SER A 310 19.21 4.26 0.69
C SER A 310 18.85 2.79 0.89
N TYR A 311 17.57 2.43 0.71
CA TYR A 311 17.12 1.04 0.72
C TYR A 311 17.84 0.18 -0.34
N LEU A 312 18.01 0.67 -1.57
CA LEU A 312 18.69 -0.10 -2.61
C LEU A 312 20.15 -0.38 -2.23
N ALA A 313 20.84 0.61 -1.64
CA ALA A 313 22.22 0.42 -1.16
C ALA A 313 22.26 -0.60 -0.01
N ALA A 314 21.35 -0.49 0.95
CA ALA A 314 21.24 -1.43 2.06
C ALA A 314 20.96 -2.86 1.58
N ARG A 315 20.04 -3.03 0.62
CA ARG A 315 19.73 -4.32 0.02
C ARG A 315 20.96 -4.96 -0.63
N LEU A 316 21.78 -4.19 -1.34
CA LEU A 316 23.03 -4.70 -1.92
C LEU A 316 23.97 -5.22 -0.83
N GLY A 317 24.17 -4.43 0.22
CA GLY A 317 25.04 -4.79 1.35
C GLY A 317 24.57 -6.06 2.07
N ILE A 318 23.28 -6.13 2.44
CA ILE A 318 22.72 -7.30 3.14
C ILE A 318 22.87 -8.57 2.29
N ASN A 319 22.56 -8.49 0.99
CA ASN A 319 22.70 -9.64 0.10
C ASN A 319 24.17 -10.02 -0.12
N ALA A 320 25.09 -9.04 -0.19
CA ALA A 320 26.52 -9.30 -0.28
C ALA A 320 27.02 -10.08 0.93
N ILE A 321 26.66 -9.67 2.16
CA ILE A 321 27.00 -10.40 3.38
C ILE A 321 26.49 -11.84 3.34
N LEU A 322 25.21 -12.05 3.02
CA LEU A 322 24.61 -13.38 3.01
C LEU A 322 25.29 -14.30 1.98
N TRP A 323 25.52 -13.83 0.75
CA TRP A 323 26.24 -14.62 -0.25
C TRP A 323 27.71 -14.85 0.11
N SER A 324 28.35 -13.91 0.81
CA SER A 324 29.73 -14.07 1.26
C SER A 324 29.86 -15.11 2.36
N LEU A 325 28.91 -15.15 3.30
CA LEU A 325 28.81 -16.19 4.33
C LEU A 325 28.69 -17.59 3.69
N ASP A 326 27.85 -17.75 2.67
CA ASP A 326 27.78 -18.99 1.89
C ASP A 326 29.12 -19.35 1.25
N SER A 327 29.82 -18.36 0.66
CA SER A 327 31.06 -18.59 -0.09
C SER A 327 32.25 -19.01 0.79
N ILE A 328 32.27 -18.61 2.06
CA ILE A 328 33.28 -19.05 3.04
C ILE A 328 32.92 -20.37 3.72
N GLY A 329 31.83 -21.01 3.32
CA GLY A 329 31.36 -22.26 3.93
C GLY A 329 30.71 -22.08 5.30
N ALA A 330 30.26 -20.87 5.64
CA ALA A 330 29.56 -20.55 6.88
C ALA A 330 28.18 -19.93 6.60
N PRO A 331 27.29 -20.62 5.84
CA PRO A 331 25.97 -20.09 5.51
C PRO A 331 25.17 -19.76 6.77
N TYR A 332 24.36 -18.71 6.71
CA TYR A 332 23.47 -18.37 7.82
C TYR A 332 22.12 -19.08 7.65
N GLU A 333 21.83 -20.01 8.55
CA GLU A 333 20.62 -20.86 8.51
C GLU A 333 19.38 -20.25 9.19
N GLY A 334 19.53 -19.09 9.85
CA GLY A 334 18.43 -18.40 10.51
C GLY A 334 17.58 -17.54 9.57
N HIS A 335 16.64 -16.79 10.17
CA HIS A 335 15.79 -15.82 9.47
C HIS A 335 16.32 -14.39 9.66
N ILE A 336 15.71 -13.40 9.02
CA ILE A 336 15.98 -11.96 9.25
C ILE A 336 14.65 -11.20 9.36
N SER A 337 13.69 -11.75 10.10
CA SER A 337 12.31 -11.26 10.17
C SER A 337 11.98 -10.54 11.49
N SER A 338 12.83 -10.67 12.51
CA SER A 338 12.65 -10.10 13.85
C SER A 338 13.93 -9.44 14.38
N SER A 339 13.82 -8.71 15.49
CA SER A 339 14.98 -8.14 16.19
C SER A 339 15.94 -9.22 16.68
N ASN A 340 15.41 -10.36 17.13
CA ASN A 340 16.22 -11.49 17.57
C ASN A 340 17.01 -12.11 16.41
N ASP A 341 16.34 -12.30 15.28
CA ASP A 341 16.95 -12.80 14.05
C ASP A 341 18.10 -11.90 13.57
N ILE A 342 17.88 -10.57 13.58
CA ILE A 342 18.88 -9.60 13.13
C ILE A 342 20.09 -9.59 14.09
N ALA A 343 19.84 -9.66 15.41
CA ALA A 343 20.92 -9.79 16.40
C ALA A 343 21.75 -11.07 16.16
N ALA A 344 21.07 -12.21 15.94
CA ALA A 344 21.72 -13.48 15.65
C ALA A 344 22.54 -13.44 14.35
N LEU A 345 22.06 -12.76 13.30
CA LEU A 345 22.85 -12.54 12.10
C LEU A 345 24.07 -11.64 12.37
N CYS A 346 23.94 -10.60 13.20
CA CYS A 346 25.07 -9.76 13.61
C CYS A 346 26.14 -10.58 14.34
N ASP A 347 25.75 -11.45 15.27
CA ASP A 347 26.65 -12.39 15.94
C ASP A 347 27.35 -13.32 14.95
N HIS A 348 26.60 -13.89 14.01
CA HIS A 348 27.17 -14.77 12.99
C HIS A 348 28.20 -14.05 12.11
N VAL A 349 27.93 -12.79 11.74
CA VAL A 349 28.87 -11.94 11.01
C VAL A 349 30.12 -11.65 11.84
N ARG A 350 29.99 -11.32 13.14
CA ARG A 350 31.12 -11.08 14.04
C ARG A 350 32.02 -12.31 14.18
N CYS A 351 31.43 -13.49 14.37
CA CYS A 351 32.16 -14.76 14.49
C CYS A 351 32.97 -15.09 13.22
N ASN A 352 32.51 -14.67 12.04
CA ASN A 352 33.14 -14.94 10.76
C ASN A 352 33.91 -13.74 10.19
N ARG A 353 34.08 -12.65 10.95
CA ARG A 353 34.64 -11.37 10.49
C ARG A 353 35.97 -11.53 9.75
N ARG A 354 36.94 -12.26 10.32
CA ARG A 354 38.27 -12.42 9.71
C ARG A 354 38.21 -13.09 8.34
N ALA A 355 37.32 -14.05 8.15
CA ALA A 355 37.13 -14.72 6.86
C ALA A 355 36.47 -13.79 5.83
N LEU A 356 35.49 -12.98 6.27
CA LEU A 356 34.85 -11.96 5.43
C LEU A 356 35.81 -10.82 5.05
N GLU A 357 36.70 -10.43 5.96
CA GLU A 357 37.80 -9.49 5.71
C GLU A 357 38.80 -10.04 4.69
N ALA A 358 39.19 -11.31 4.82
CA ALA A 358 40.08 -11.97 3.87
C ALA A 358 39.50 -12.07 2.45
N LEU A 359 38.16 -12.10 2.31
CA LEU A 359 37.47 -11.99 1.02
C LEU A 359 37.44 -10.58 0.42
N GLY A 360 37.89 -9.55 1.16
CA GLY A 360 37.79 -8.16 0.74
C GLY A 360 36.35 -7.68 0.60
N LEU A 361 35.42 -8.18 1.42
CA LEU A 361 33.99 -7.90 1.27
C LEU A 361 33.67 -6.40 1.25
N ALA A 362 34.30 -5.61 2.14
CA ALA A 362 34.06 -4.18 2.23
C ALA A 362 34.38 -3.44 0.91
N SER A 363 35.57 -3.66 0.35
CA SER A 363 35.96 -3.04 -0.92
C SER A 363 35.08 -3.51 -2.08
N ARG A 364 34.70 -4.79 -2.11
CA ARG A 364 33.79 -5.31 -3.13
C ARG A 364 32.39 -4.67 -3.08
N ILE A 365 31.90 -4.33 -1.88
CA ILE A 365 30.62 -3.62 -1.71
C ILE A 365 30.74 -2.17 -2.19
N GLU A 366 31.86 -1.50 -1.93
CA GLU A 366 32.12 -0.14 -2.43
C GLU A 366 32.17 -0.13 -3.97
N ASP A 367 32.95 -1.02 -4.59
CA ASP A 367 33.02 -1.18 -6.04
C ASP A 367 31.64 -1.45 -6.65
N LEU A 368 30.84 -2.29 -5.99
CA LEU A 368 29.48 -2.60 -6.40
C LEU A 368 28.58 -1.36 -6.36
N ARG A 369 28.68 -0.52 -5.32
CA ARG A 369 27.89 0.72 -5.22
C ARG A 369 28.24 1.71 -6.32
N ASP A 370 29.52 1.85 -6.63
CA ASP A 370 29.99 2.74 -7.69
C ASP A 370 29.49 2.29 -9.07
N ARG A 371 29.59 0.98 -9.34
CA ARG A 371 29.09 0.40 -10.60
C ARG A 371 27.56 0.53 -10.73
N GLU A 372 26.83 0.37 -9.62
CA GLU A 372 25.36 0.43 -9.60
C GLU A 372 24.80 1.84 -9.32
N ALA A 373 25.62 2.89 -9.31
CA ALA A 373 25.23 4.27 -8.96
C ALA A 373 23.98 4.78 -9.71
N ARG A 374 23.81 4.36 -10.98
CA ARG A 374 22.62 4.72 -11.78
C ARG A 374 21.32 4.11 -11.24
N ALA A 375 21.37 2.85 -10.79
CA ALA A 375 20.24 2.17 -10.19
C ALA A 375 19.94 2.75 -8.81
N LEU A 376 20.97 3.01 -8.00
CA LEU A 376 20.87 3.67 -6.70
C LEU A 376 20.27 5.08 -6.80
N GLY A 377 20.54 5.81 -7.89
CA GLY A 377 19.92 7.10 -8.17
C GLY A 377 18.42 7.07 -8.49
N CYS A 378 17.78 5.88 -8.46
CA CYS A 378 16.35 5.66 -8.70
C CYS A 378 15.85 6.17 -10.06
N ASN A 379 16.72 6.26 -11.06
CA ASN A 379 16.36 6.74 -12.40
C ASN A 379 15.73 5.65 -13.28
N LYS A 380 15.97 4.37 -12.95
CA LYS A 380 15.40 3.19 -13.61
C LYS A 380 15.27 2.03 -12.62
N GLY A 381 14.55 0.98 -13.00
CA GLY A 381 14.46 -0.27 -12.24
C GLY A 381 13.67 -0.11 -10.95
N ILE A 382 14.08 -0.85 -9.91
CA ILE A 382 13.33 -1.01 -8.66
C ILE A 382 13.05 0.33 -7.97
N GLY A 383 14.07 1.20 -7.85
CA GLY A 383 13.90 2.52 -7.23
C GLY A 383 12.94 3.42 -8.00
N ALA A 384 12.99 3.40 -9.34
CA ALA A 384 12.04 4.15 -10.16
C ALA A 384 10.60 3.63 -9.99
N ASN A 385 10.43 2.30 -9.96
CA ASN A 385 9.13 1.67 -9.75
C ASN A 385 8.52 2.03 -8.38
N MET A 386 9.33 2.07 -7.32
CA MET A 386 8.88 2.50 -5.99
C MET A 386 8.45 3.98 -5.97
N LEU A 387 9.12 4.84 -6.73
CA LEU A 387 8.73 6.24 -6.84
C LEU A 387 7.47 6.43 -7.69
N GLU A 388 7.32 5.65 -8.76
CA GLU A 388 6.07 5.61 -9.52
C GLU A 388 4.92 5.13 -8.64
N PHE A 389 5.12 4.05 -7.88
CA PHE A 389 4.15 3.56 -6.91
C PHE A 389 3.71 4.66 -5.95
N ALA A 390 4.66 5.31 -5.26
CA ALA A 390 4.35 6.35 -4.29
C ALA A 390 3.66 7.55 -4.93
N ARG A 391 4.15 8.01 -6.09
CA ARG A 391 3.57 9.14 -6.82
C ARG A 391 2.14 8.86 -7.28
N HIS A 392 1.87 7.68 -7.83
CA HIS A 392 0.56 7.35 -8.40
C HIS A 392 -0.45 6.87 -7.37
N SER A 393 0.01 6.28 -6.26
CA SER A 393 -0.86 5.90 -5.15
C SER A 393 -1.27 7.14 -4.35
N LEU A 394 -0.32 8.01 -3.98
CA LEU A 394 -0.64 9.18 -3.17
C LEU A 394 -1.14 10.38 -4.00
N GLY A 395 -0.72 10.50 -5.25
CA GLY A 395 -0.98 11.68 -6.07
C GLY A 395 -2.40 11.77 -6.61
N GLN A 396 -2.95 12.97 -6.56
CA GLN A 396 -4.19 13.31 -7.24
C GLN A 396 -4.11 12.96 -8.72
N ARG A 397 -5.09 12.21 -9.21
CA ARG A 397 -5.23 11.90 -10.63
C ARG A 397 -5.40 13.17 -11.45
N ILE A 398 -4.46 13.42 -12.36
CA ILE A 398 -4.55 14.52 -13.33
C ILE A 398 -5.31 14.00 -14.55
N THR A 399 -6.58 14.39 -14.66
CA THR A 399 -7.48 13.96 -15.73
C THR A 399 -7.23 14.75 -17.01
N ALA A 400 -7.38 14.09 -18.17
CA ALA A 400 -7.35 14.79 -19.46
C ALA A 400 -8.57 15.73 -19.64
N VAL A 401 -9.71 15.38 -19.03
CA VAL A 401 -10.97 16.14 -19.08
C VAL A 401 -11.08 17.02 -17.83
N GLN A 402 -11.22 18.33 -17.99
CA GLN A 402 -11.30 19.27 -16.85
C GLN A 402 -12.53 19.07 -15.96
N LEU A 403 -13.67 18.65 -16.52
CA LEU A 403 -14.89 18.34 -15.75
C LEU A 403 -14.68 17.22 -14.73
N LEU A 404 -13.68 16.34 -14.96
CA LEU A 404 -13.35 15.22 -14.08
C LEU A 404 -12.23 15.56 -13.08
N LYS A 405 -11.84 16.84 -12.94
CA LYS A 405 -10.81 17.27 -11.97
C LYS A 405 -11.19 16.90 -10.52
N GLY A 406 -12.49 16.86 -10.23
CA GLY A 406 -13.04 16.46 -8.94
C GLY A 406 -13.24 14.94 -8.78
N TYR A 407 -12.79 14.12 -9.74
CA TYR A 407 -12.99 12.67 -9.67
C TYR A 407 -12.22 12.03 -8.50
N ASP A 408 -10.96 12.43 -8.33
CA ASP A 408 -10.08 11.85 -7.31
C ASP A 408 -10.01 12.75 -6.09
N GLN A 409 -10.61 12.29 -4.99
CA GLN A 409 -10.73 13.01 -3.71
C GLN A 409 -10.00 12.30 -2.56
N GLY A 410 -9.45 11.11 -2.79
CA GLY A 410 -8.73 10.31 -1.78
C GLY A 410 -7.22 10.49 -1.82
N TYR A 411 -6.72 11.59 -2.42
CA TYR A 411 -5.29 11.81 -2.61
C TYR A 411 -4.61 12.33 -1.33
N VAL A 412 -3.30 12.15 -1.26
CA VAL A 412 -2.41 12.66 -0.20
C VAL A 412 -1.34 13.61 -0.75
N LEU A 413 -1.13 13.61 -2.08
CA LEU A 413 -0.28 14.58 -2.77
C LEU A 413 -1.09 15.33 -3.83
N LYS A 414 -0.91 16.65 -3.90
CA LYS A 414 -1.41 17.49 -5.00
C LYS A 414 -0.29 18.28 -5.63
N LYS A 415 -0.44 18.67 -6.89
CA LYS A 415 0.50 19.63 -7.49
C LYS A 415 0.25 21.03 -6.91
N LYS A 416 1.33 21.72 -6.53
CA LYS A 416 1.24 23.09 -5.98
C LYS A 416 0.76 24.13 -6.99
N GLY A 417 0.92 23.86 -8.29
CA GLY A 417 0.51 24.74 -9.38
C GLY A 417 -0.05 23.97 -10.57
N SER A 418 -0.55 24.70 -11.56
CA SER A 418 -1.15 24.16 -12.78
C SER A 418 -0.13 23.61 -13.79
N ASN A 419 1.14 24.00 -13.66
CA ASN A 419 2.19 23.60 -14.61
C ASN A 419 2.56 22.12 -14.47
N GLN A 420 2.97 21.49 -15.57
CA GLN A 420 3.37 20.08 -15.56
C GLN A 420 4.59 19.83 -14.64
N SER A 421 5.50 20.80 -14.54
CA SER A 421 6.69 20.77 -13.69
C SER A 421 6.43 21.16 -12.23
N SER A 422 5.20 21.56 -11.86
CA SER A 422 4.91 21.95 -10.49
C SER A 422 5.16 20.80 -9.50
N PRO A 423 5.77 21.08 -8.34
CA PRO A 423 6.10 20.05 -7.37
C PRO A 423 4.83 19.45 -6.76
N TRP A 424 4.93 18.16 -6.42
CA TRP A 424 3.94 17.47 -5.61
C TRP A 424 4.17 17.80 -4.14
N VAL A 425 3.14 18.33 -3.49
CA VAL A 425 3.14 18.67 -2.07
C VAL A 425 2.14 17.82 -1.31
N VAL A 426 2.44 17.54 -0.05
CA VAL A 426 1.54 16.81 0.85
C VAL A 426 0.31 17.66 1.11
N SER A 427 -0.85 17.14 0.73
CA SER A 427 -2.15 17.75 0.97
C SER A 427 -3.22 16.69 0.79
N LEU A 428 -4.16 16.66 1.73
CA LEU A 428 -5.19 15.63 1.77
C LEU A 428 -6.40 16.07 0.95
N GLY A 429 -6.90 15.18 0.11
CA GLY A 429 -8.19 15.35 -0.54
C GLY A 429 -9.34 15.16 0.47
N PRO A 430 -10.53 15.70 0.19
CA PRO A 430 -11.70 15.64 1.08
C PRO A 430 -12.04 14.24 1.61
N VAL A 431 -11.96 13.20 0.76
CA VAL A 431 -12.25 11.82 1.17
C VAL A 431 -11.13 11.26 2.04
N ALA A 432 -9.87 11.62 1.76
CA ALA A 432 -8.76 11.24 2.64
C ALA A 432 -8.88 11.91 4.02
N VAL A 433 -9.30 13.18 4.08
CA VAL A 433 -9.60 13.86 5.35
C VAL A 433 -10.72 13.13 6.10
N LEU A 434 -11.84 12.83 5.45
CA LEU A 434 -12.95 12.09 6.07
C LEU A 434 -12.51 10.73 6.62
N ALA A 435 -11.77 9.95 5.83
CA ALA A 435 -11.30 8.63 6.22
C ALA A 435 -10.36 8.70 7.44
N LEU A 436 -9.39 9.62 7.42
CA LEU A 436 -8.39 9.74 8.48
C LEU A 436 -8.97 10.34 9.75
N VAL A 437 -9.95 11.25 9.65
CA VAL A 437 -10.70 11.75 10.81
C VAL A 437 -11.54 10.65 11.44
N HIS A 438 -12.23 9.85 10.63
CA HIS A 438 -12.97 8.68 11.13
C HIS A 438 -12.05 7.72 11.88
N CYS A 439 -10.92 7.35 11.27
CA CYS A 439 -9.95 6.45 11.90
C CYS A 439 -9.32 7.06 13.17
N ALA A 440 -9.01 8.36 13.17
CA ALA A 440 -8.43 9.05 14.34
C ALA A 440 -9.38 9.11 15.54
N LEU A 441 -10.70 9.06 15.30
CA LEU A 441 -11.74 9.08 16.33
C LEU A 441 -12.35 7.69 16.61
N ALA A 442 -11.89 6.65 15.94
CA ALA A 442 -12.41 5.30 16.13
C ALA A 442 -12.30 4.84 17.58
N GLY A 443 -13.38 4.29 18.13
CA GLY A 443 -13.46 3.87 19.54
C GLY A 443 -13.57 5.02 20.55
N MET A 444 -13.72 6.27 20.11
CA MET A 444 -13.91 7.42 20.98
C MET A 444 -15.39 7.80 21.08
N GLY A 445 -15.90 7.99 22.30
CA GLY A 445 -17.28 8.38 22.56
C GLY A 445 -17.60 9.87 22.33
N GLY A 446 -16.91 10.57 21.43
CA GLY A 446 -17.22 11.97 21.12
C GLY A 446 -16.06 12.81 20.61
N PRO A 447 -16.25 14.15 20.50
CA PRO A 447 -15.26 15.07 19.96
C PRO A 447 -13.91 15.02 20.69
N ARG A 448 -12.81 15.27 19.97
CA ARG A 448 -11.44 15.27 20.53
C ARG A 448 -10.63 16.43 20.00
N SER A 449 -9.57 16.82 20.72
CA SER A 449 -8.62 17.82 20.22
C SER A 449 -8.08 17.43 18.84
N ILE A 450 -7.85 18.43 17.97
CA ILE A 450 -7.25 18.24 16.64
C ILE A 450 -5.89 17.54 16.69
N HIS A 451 -5.23 17.57 17.86
CA HIS A 451 -3.98 16.87 18.11
C HIS A 451 -4.10 15.36 17.83
N ARG A 452 -5.29 14.76 17.98
CA ARG A 452 -5.53 13.36 17.62
C ARG A 452 -5.36 13.09 16.13
N LEU A 453 -5.79 14.00 15.26
CA LEU A 453 -5.55 13.86 13.83
C LEU A 453 -4.06 13.98 13.52
N ALA A 454 -3.33 14.89 14.17
CA ALA A 454 -1.88 15.01 14.00
C ALA A 454 -1.14 13.75 14.44
N GLN A 455 -1.51 13.15 15.58
CA GLN A 455 -0.96 11.87 16.06
C GLN A 455 -1.27 10.73 15.08
N HIS A 456 -2.48 10.69 14.55
CA HIS A 456 -2.89 9.69 13.58
C HIS A 456 -2.11 9.79 12.25
N LEU A 457 -1.92 11.02 11.75
CA LEU A 457 -1.08 11.28 10.58
C LEU A 457 0.40 10.92 10.83
N ALA A 458 0.89 11.20 12.04
CA ALA A 458 2.24 10.82 12.45
C ALA A 458 2.44 9.30 12.48
N ALA A 459 1.40 8.50 12.78
CA ALA A 459 1.48 7.03 12.72
C ALA A 459 1.66 6.47 11.28
N TYR A 460 1.48 7.31 10.25
CA TYR A 460 1.83 7.02 8.85
C TYR A 460 3.04 7.83 8.36
N GLY A 461 3.72 8.52 9.26
CA GLY A 461 4.91 9.32 8.99
C GLY A 461 4.64 10.65 8.30
N ILE A 462 3.44 11.21 8.46
CA ILE A 462 3.12 12.59 8.05
C ILE A 462 3.25 13.51 9.26
N ALA A 463 4.28 14.36 9.24
CA ALA A 463 4.43 15.44 10.20
C ALA A 463 3.51 16.60 9.85
N VAL A 464 2.77 17.09 10.85
CA VAL A 464 1.91 18.27 10.75
C VAL A 464 2.26 19.22 11.88
N ASP A 465 2.56 20.48 11.56
CA ASP A 465 2.65 21.49 12.60
C ASP A 465 1.25 21.77 13.15
N ARG A 466 1.04 21.39 14.41
CA ARG A 466 -0.23 21.54 15.12
C ARG A 466 -0.70 22.99 15.22
N TYR A 467 0.23 23.96 15.27
CA TYR A 467 -0.11 25.38 15.34
C TYR A 467 -0.57 25.92 13.99
N ASP A 468 -0.19 25.26 12.89
CA ASP A 468 -0.58 25.64 11.53
C ASP A 468 -1.91 25.03 11.08
N ILE A 469 -2.41 23.96 11.72
CA ILE A 469 -3.64 23.28 11.26
C ILE A 469 -4.80 24.26 11.16
N ALA A 470 -4.98 25.16 12.13
CA ALA A 470 -6.08 26.12 12.11
C ALA A 470 -6.03 27.09 10.91
N ARG A 471 -4.86 27.33 10.33
CA ARG A 471 -4.59 28.37 9.31
C ARG A 471 -4.24 27.80 7.93
N ASN A 472 -3.83 26.54 7.84
CA ASN A 472 -3.43 25.90 6.60
C ASN A 472 -4.63 25.27 5.84
N ASP A 473 -4.36 24.65 4.69
CA ASP A 473 -5.41 24.05 3.86
C ASP A 473 -6.11 22.85 4.52
N LEU A 474 -5.46 22.18 5.50
CA LEU A 474 -6.10 21.12 6.27
C LEU A 474 -7.22 21.67 7.15
N GLY A 475 -6.97 22.77 7.88
CA GLY A 475 -8.00 23.44 8.68
C GLY A 475 -9.17 23.94 7.84
N GLN A 476 -8.89 24.47 6.65
CA GLN A 476 -9.94 24.86 5.72
C GLN A 476 -10.79 23.67 5.27
N GLN A 477 -10.16 22.56 4.88
CA GLN A 477 -10.85 21.33 4.49
C GLN A 477 -11.72 20.78 5.63
N LEU A 478 -11.17 20.73 6.85
CA LEU A 478 -11.88 20.27 8.03
C LEU A 478 -13.14 21.11 8.31
N ARG A 479 -13.05 22.44 8.22
CA ARG A 479 -14.22 23.34 8.37
C ARG A 479 -15.25 23.14 7.26
N MET A 480 -14.79 23.06 6.01
CA MET A 480 -15.67 22.85 4.85
C MET A 480 -16.45 21.53 4.94
N LEU A 481 -15.84 20.50 5.52
CA LEU A 481 -16.45 19.18 5.70
C LEU A 481 -17.28 19.08 6.99
N GLY A 482 -17.34 20.14 7.81
CA GLY A 482 -18.06 20.11 9.09
C GLY A 482 -17.41 19.18 10.13
N LEU A 483 -16.10 18.92 10.03
CA LEU A 483 -15.37 17.98 10.88
C LEU A 483 -14.73 18.64 12.09
N VAL A 484 -14.91 19.94 12.29
CA VAL A 484 -14.37 20.66 13.44
C VAL A 484 -15.37 21.64 14.04
N LEU A 485 -15.26 21.85 15.34
CA LEU A 485 -15.85 22.96 16.07
C LEU A 485 -14.71 23.82 16.64
N ASP A 486 -14.74 25.12 16.37
CA ASP A 486 -13.83 26.05 17.02
C ASP A 486 -14.26 26.16 18.51
N SER A 487 -13.34 25.87 19.44
CA SER A 487 -13.60 25.87 20.88
C SER A 487 -12.43 26.53 21.62
N PRO A 488 -12.65 27.64 22.34
CA PRO A 488 -11.58 28.34 23.05
C PRO A 488 -11.00 27.53 24.22
N ASP A 489 -11.75 26.54 24.73
CA ASP A 489 -11.35 25.68 25.84
C ASP A 489 -10.50 24.47 25.40
N ALA A 490 -10.39 24.22 24.08
CA ALA A 490 -9.51 23.18 23.55
C ALA A 490 -8.07 23.71 23.42
N GLU A 491 -7.07 22.91 23.79
CA GLU A 491 -5.64 23.28 23.75
C GLU A 491 -5.17 23.87 22.40
N SER A 492 -5.81 23.49 21.30
CA SER A 492 -5.53 23.93 19.93
C SER A 492 -6.58 24.87 19.34
N GLY A 493 -7.58 25.28 20.12
CA GLY A 493 -8.71 26.10 19.67
C GLY A 493 -9.73 25.36 18.80
N MET A 494 -9.58 24.05 18.57
CA MET A 494 -10.44 23.24 17.68
C MET A 494 -10.68 21.82 18.22
N LEU A 495 -11.93 21.39 18.16
CA LEU A 495 -12.37 20.02 18.42
C LEU A 495 -12.74 19.32 17.11
N LEU A 496 -12.21 18.12 16.90
CA LEU A 496 -12.52 17.22 15.79
C LEU A 496 -13.81 16.44 16.07
N LEU A 497 -14.68 16.37 15.06
CA LEU A 497 -15.98 15.70 15.10
C LEU A 497 -15.96 14.38 14.32
N PRO A 498 -16.64 13.32 14.80
CA PRO A 498 -16.79 12.08 14.05
C PRO A 498 -17.65 12.32 12.79
N PRO A 499 -17.22 11.86 11.60
CA PRO A 499 -17.94 12.09 10.34
C PRO A 499 -19.16 11.19 10.17
N PHE A 500 -19.17 10.04 10.84
CA PHE A 500 -20.22 9.04 10.76
C PHE A 500 -20.78 8.80 12.16
N LEU A 501 -22.08 8.56 12.25
CA LEU A 501 -22.70 8.17 13.51
C LEU A 501 -22.09 6.84 13.93
N ALA A 502 -21.67 6.74 15.20
CA ALA A 502 -21.41 5.43 15.76
C ALA A 502 -22.70 4.61 15.58
N PRO A 503 -22.64 3.35 15.12
CA PRO A 503 -23.81 2.50 15.21
C PRO A 503 -24.24 2.57 16.67
N THR A 504 -25.46 3.06 16.90
CA THR A 504 -26.12 2.90 18.19
C THR A 504 -25.97 1.42 18.48
N LEU A 505 -25.14 1.07 19.47
CA LEU A 505 -25.35 -0.16 20.20
C LEU A 505 -26.82 -0.05 20.56
N ALA A 506 -27.67 -0.84 19.90
CA ALA A 506 -29.03 -1.01 20.35
C ALA A 506 -28.87 -1.23 21.85
N GLU A 507 -29.52 -0.38 22.63
CA GLU A 507 -29.77 -0.70 24.02
C GLU A 507 -30.24 -2.15 23.99
N ASP A 508 -29.42 -3.06 24.51
CA ASP A 508 -29.89 -4.38 24.89
C ASP A 508 -31.00 -4.07 25.91
N GLU A 509 -32.21 -3.94 25.40
CA GLU A 509 -33.42 -3.70 26.16
C GLU A 509 -33.66 -4.92 27.03
N LYS A 510 -33.26 -4.76 28.30
CA LYS A 510 -33.81 -5.39 29.52
C LYS A 510 -33.84 -6.91 29.66
#